data_AF-X1M8X1-F1
#
_entry.id   AF-X1M8X1-F1
#
_cell.length_a   1.000
_cell.length_b   1.000
_cell.length_c   1.000
_cell.angle_alpha   90.00
_cell.angle_beta   90.00
_cell.angle_gamma   90.00
#
_symmetry.space_group_name_H-M   'P 1'
#
loop_
_entity.id
_entity.type
_entity.pdbx_description
1 polymer ?
#
loop_
_entity_poly.entity_id
_entity_poly.type
_entity_poly.pdbx_seq_one_letter_code
_entity_poly.pdbx_strand_id
1 'polypeptide(L)'
;LILWAWTHDWKEGLLAGFTIGLLEDIFFYPLLGVNAFALCLVGFLTSEVRERVYQENIVFILLMVGLTSILNGAILSAWLTIFRLSSSFLEKIVYLTLSTSLYNMVLVFLIFLVREVHRKERIYRA
;
A
#
# COMPACT_ATOMS: atom_id res chain seq x y z
N LEU A 1 -2.73 3.65 4.04
CA LEU A 1 -3.37 3.80 2.71
C LEU A 1 -4.14 2.55 2.27
N ILE A 2 -3.48 1.42 2.03
CA ILE A 2 -4.09 0.24 1.37
C ILE A 2 -5.36 -0.27 2.07
N LEU A 3 -5.36 -0.40 3.39
CA LEU A 3 -6.57 -0.81 4.15
C LEU A 3 -7.72 0.19 4.04
N TRP A 4 -7.41 1.49 3.97
CA TRP A 4 -8.41 2.54 3.86
C TRP A 4 -8.97 2.58 2.42
N ALA A 5 -8.11 2.46 1.41
CA ALA A 5 -8.51 2.32 0.02
C ALA A 5 -9.38 1.06 -0.21
N TRP A 6 -9.11 -0.02 0.52
CA TRP A 6 -9.92 -1.24 0.47
C TRP A 6 -11.36 -1.08 0.97
N THR A 7 -11.66 -0.05 1.77
CA THR A 7 -13.03 0.16 2.29
C THR A 7 -13.79 1.29 1.59
N HIS A 8 -13.13 2.07 0.76
CA HIS A 8 -13.70 3.23 0.06
C HIS A 8 -13.67 3.05 -1.46
N ASP A 9 -14.29 3.97 -2.19
CA ASP A 9 -14.36 3.93 -3.65
C ASP A 9 -13.05 4.39 -4.29
N TRP A 10 -12.90 4.13 -5.60
CA TRP A 10 -11.68 4.46 -6.34
C TRP A 10 -11.29 5.94 -6.28
N LYS A 11 -12.26 6.86 -6.25
CA LYS A 11 -12.00 8.31 -6.17
C LYS A 11 -11.37 8.68 -4.83
N GLU A 12 -11.90 8.12 -3.75
CA GLU A 12 -11.41 8.37 -2.41
C GLU A 12 -10.03 7.75 -2.22
N GLY A 13 -9.84 6.49 -2.63
CA GLY A 13 -8.55 5.82 -2.61
C GLY A 13 -7.47 6.57 -3.39
N LEU A 14 -7.81 7.10 -4.56
CA LEU A 14 -6.93 7.94 -5.38
C LEU A 14 -6.55 9.25 -4.65
N LEU A 15 -7.54 9.98 -4.13
CA LEU A 15 -7.32 11.23 -3.41
C LEU A 15 -6.50 11.06 -2.13
N ALA A 16 -6.77 10.01 -1.36
CA ALA A 16 -5.97 9.71 -0.17
C ALA A 16 -4.54 9.31 -0.53
N GLY A 17 -4.36 8.52 -1.60
CA GLY A 17 -3.04 8.16 -2.09
C GLY A 17 -2.22 9.39 -2.50
N PHE A 18 -2.85 10.29 -3.27
CA PHE A 18 -2.22 11.53 -3.71
C PHE A 18 -1.89 12.46 -2.53
N THR A 19 -2.82 12.69 -1.61
CA THR A 19 -2.60 13.61 -0.48
C THR A 19 -1.54 13.09 0.49
N ILE A 20 -1.57 11.80 0.83
CA ILE A 20 -0.54 11.17 1.69
C ILE A 20 0.82 11.21 0.99
N GLY A 21 0.89 10.86 -0.29
CA GLY A 21 2.16 10.88 -1.01
C GLY A 21 2.71 12.29 -1.23
N LEU A 22 1.85 13.29 -1.40
CA LEU A 22 2.27 14.68 -1.46
C LEU A 22 2.84 15.16 -0.12
N LEU A 23 2.25 14.72 1.00
CA LEU A 23 2.80 14.99 2.33
C LEU A 23 4.17 14.31 2.51
N GLU A 24 4.31 13.05 2.09
CA GLU A 24 5.60 12.34 2.14
C GLU A 24 6.68 13.07 1.32
N ASP A 25 6.32 13.54 0.14
CA ASP A 25 7.21 14.31 -0.72
C ASP A 25 7.67 15.62 -0.06
N ILE A 26 6.75 16.35 0.61
CA ILE A 26 7.07 17.64 1.25
C ILE A 26 8.01 17.46 2.46
N PHE A 27 7.82 16.40 3.25
CA PHE A 27 8.55 16.24 4.51
C PHE A 27 9.83 15.40 4.40
N PHE A 28 9.86 14.41 3.50
CA PHE A 28 10.86 13.35 3.56
C PHE A 28 11.59 13.09 2.24
N TYR A 29 11.20 13.71 1.13
CA TYR A 29 11.78 13.42 -0.18
C TYR A 29 12.37 14.65 -0.89
N PRO A 30 13.51 14.49 -1.59
CA PRO A 30 14.12 15.60 -2.33
C PRO A 30 13.38 15.97 -3.63
N LEU A 31 12.55 15.07 -4.17
CA LEU A 31 11.75 15.31 -5.37
C LEU A 31 10.27 15.29 -5.05
N LEU A 32 9.61 16.42 -5.32
CA LEU A 32 8.18 16.58 -5.12
C LEU A 32 7.40 15.89 -6.26
N GLY A 33 6.39 15.10 -5.90
CA GLY A 33 5.50 14.42 -6.82
C GLY A 33 5.81 12.93 -7.03
N VAL A 34 6.96 12.42 -6.55
CA VAL A 34 7.38 11.03 -6.76
C VAL A 34 6.55 10.08 -5.90
N ASN A 35 6.44 10.34 -4.59
CA ASN A 35 5.59 9.55 -3.70
C ASN A 35 4.10 9.86 -3.96
N ALA A 36 3.76 11.12 -4.27
CA ALA A 36 2.39 11.50 -4.65
C ALA A 36 1.86 10.66 -5.82
N PHE A 37 2.68 10.48 -6.87
CA PHE A 37 2.32 9.64 -8.02
C PHE A 37 2.24 8.15 -7.65
N ALA A 38 3.25 7.63 -6.95
CA ALA A 38 3.33 6.22 -6.61
C ALA A 38 2.15 5.78 -5.71
N LEU A 39 1.87 6.53 -4.65
CA LEU A 39 0.78 6.24 -3.71
C LEU A 39 -0.60 6.51 -4.30
N CYS A 40 -0.74 7.51 -5.19
CA CYS A 40 -1.97 7.72 -5.96
C CYS A 40 -2.31 6.48 -6.79
N LEU A 41 -1.35 5.95 -7.55
CA LEU A 41 -1.55 4.76 -8.38
C LEU A 41 -1.88 3.53 -7.53
N VAL A 42 -1.18 3.33 -6.41
CA VAL A 42 -1.45 2.25 -5.46
C VAL A 42 -2.86 2.36 -4.87
N GLY A 43 -3.26 3.54 -4.43
CA GLY A 43 -4.59 3.80 -3.86
C GLY A 43 -5.71 3.53 -4.87
N PHE A 44 -5.54 3.99 -6.10
CA PHE A 44 -6.46 3.73 -7.20
C PHE A 44 -6.60 2.23 -7.50
N LEU A 45 -5.48 1.54 -7.75
CA LEU A 45 -5.49 0.11 -8.10
C LEU A 45 -6.09 -0.75 -6.98
N THR A 46 -5.77 -0.44 -5.73
CA THR A 46 -6.31 -1.17 -4.57
C THR A 46 -7.84 -1.08 -4.52
N SER A 47 -8.37 0.13 -4.75
CA SER A 47 -9.80 0.40 -4.66
C SER A 47 -10.58 -0.18 -5.84
N GLU A 48 -10.03 -0.08 -7.06
CA GLU A 48 -10.63 -0.62 -8.27
C GLU A 48 -10.73 -2.15 -8.22
N VAL A 49 -9.68 -2.83 -7.77
CA VAL A 49 -9.69 -4.30 -7.67
C VAL A 49 -10.66 -4.78 -6.60
N ARG A 50 -10.86 -4.00 -5.52
CA ARG A 50 -11.83 -4.31 -4.47
C ARG A 50 -13.27 -4.37 -4.99
N GLU A 51 -13.65 -3.56 -5.98
CA GLU A 51 -14.99 -3.63 -6.59
C GLU A 51 -15.21 -4.96 -7.35
N ARG A 52 -14.13 -5.61 -7.79
CA ARG A 52 -14.18 -6.81 -8.65
C ARG A 52 -13.97 -8.12 -7.90
N VAL A 53 -13.63 -8.09 -6.61
CA VAL A 53 -13.20 -9.27 -5.86
C VAL A 53 -13.98 -9.45 -4.56
N TYR A 54 -14.22 -10.71 -4.19
CA TYR A 54 -14.84 -11.09 -2.92
C TYR A 54 -14.04 -10.56 -1.71
N GLN A 55 -14.65 -9.64 -0.97
CA GLN A 55 -13.98 -8.85 0.08
C GLN A 55 -13.63 -9.63 1.36
N GLU A 56 -14.14 -10.84 1.52
CA GLU A 56 -13.97 -11.62 2.76
C GLU A 56 -12.72 -12.51 2.78
N ASN A 57 -12.04 -12.68 1.64
CA ASN A 57 -10.87 -13.54 1.60
C ASN A 57 -9.60 -12.81 2.07
N ILE A 58 -9.13 -13.11 3.28
CA ILE A 58 -7.90 -12.58 3.86
C ILE A 58 -6.68 -12.78 2.95
N VAL A 59 -6.60 -13.93 2.26
CA VAL A 59 -5.48 -14.26 1.37
C VAL A 59 -5.40 -13.25 0.24
N PHE A 60 -6.56 -12.80 -0.26
CA PHE A 60 -6.61 -11.83 -1.34
C PHE A 60 -6.15 -10.45 -0.87
N ILE A 61 -6.58 -9.99 0.31
CA ILE A 61 -6.13 -8.71 0.89
C ILE A 61 -4.62 -8.71 1.10
N LEU A 62 -4.06 -9.81 1.63
CA LEU A 62 -2.61 -9.94 1.85
C LEU A 62 -1.85 -9.90 0.53
N LEU A 63 -2.34 -10.61 -0.49
CA LEU A 63 -1.74 -10.63 -1.82
C LEU A 63 -1.76 -9.22 -2.45
N MET A 64 -2.88 -8.52 -2.32
CA MET A 64 -3.04 -7.14 -2.79
C MET A 64 -2.07 -6.18 -2.10
N VAL A 65 -1.94 -6.26 -0.78
CA VAL A 65 -0.97 -5.46 0.00
C VAL A 65 0.46 -5.74 -0.48
N GLY A 66 0.78 -7.01 -0.74
CA GLY A 66 2.05 -7.42 -1.29
C GLY A 66 2.38 -6.82 -2.65
N LEU A 67 1.49 -7.05 -3.62
CA LEU A 67 1.66 -6.58 -4.99
C LEU A 67 1.74 -5.06 -5.06
N THR A 68 0.87 -4.37 -4.32
CA THR A 68 0.84 -2.90 -4.32
C THR A 68 2.06 -2.30 -3.62
N SER A 69 2.57 -2.92 -2.55
CA SER A 69 3.82 -2.50 -1.90
C SER A 69 5.03 -2.69 -2.83
N ILE A 70 5.07 -3.80 -3.57
CA ILE A 70 6.11 -4.06 -4.57
C ILE A 70 6.02 -3.04 -5.71
N LEU A 71 4.81 -2.77 -6.21
CA LEU A 71 4.57 -1.76 -7.24
C LEU A 71 4.99 -0.36 -6.78
N ASN A 72 4.67 0.03 -5.54
CA ASN A 72 5.12 1.30 -4.97
C ASN A 72 6.65 1.41 -4.99
N GLY A 73 7.34 0.41 -4.42
CA GLY A 73 8.80 0.43 -4.36
C GLY A 73 9.46 0.33 -5.74
N ALA A 74 8.84 -0.35 -6.70
CA ALA A 74 9.32 -0.40 -8.09
C ALA A 74 9.23 0.99 -8.76
N ILE A 75 8.11 1.71 -8.58
CA ILE A 75 7.92 3.06 -9.10
C ILE A 75 8.94 4.01 -8.49
N LEU A 76 9.10 3.98 -7.16
CA LEU A 76 10.07 4.84 -6.47
C LEU A 76 11.51 4.56 -6.92
N SER A 77 11.88 3.29 -7.04
CA SER A 77 13.20 2.90 -7.53
C SER A 77 13.43 3.38 -8.97
N ALA A 78 12.42 3.26 -9.85
CA ALA A 78 12.51 3.70 -11.23
C ALA A 78 12.74 5.21 -11.34
N TRP A 79 11.98 6.00 -10.59
CA TRP A 79 12.16 7.45 -10.55
C TRP A 79 13.53 7.85 -10.02
N LEU A 80 13.98 7.25 -8.92
CA LEU A 80 15.30 7.53 -8.35
C LEU A 80 16.45 7.24 -9.32
N THR A 81 16.33 6.18 -10.12
CA THR A 81 17.32 5.83 -11.14
C THR A 81 17.30 6.82 -12.31
N ILE A 82 16.11 7.22 -12.78
CA ILE A 82 15.97 8.22 -13.85
C ILE A 82 16.61 9.55 -13.44
N PHE A 83 16.36 10.00 -12.21
CA PHE A 83 16.91 11.24 -11.68
C PHE A 83 18.36 11.12 -11.18
N ARG A 84 18.99 9.94 -11.29
CA ARG A 84 20.36 9.66 -10.84
C ARG A 84 20.61 9.97 -9.35
N LEU A 85 19.56 9.93 -8.53
CA LEU A 85 19.69 10.07 -7.07
C LEU A 85 20.15 8.78 -6.37
N SER A 86 20.27 7.68 -7.11
CA SER A 86 20.62 6.37 -6.57
C SER A 86 21.43 5.58 -7.59
N SER A 87 22.54 5.00 -7.14
CA SER A 87 23.48 4.23 -7.97
C SER A 87 23.07 2.77 -8.18
N SER A 88 22.23 2.20 -7.31
CA SER A 88 21.82 0.79 -7.38
C SER A 88 20.29 0.61 -7.33
N PHE A 89 19.70 0.37 -8.50
CA PHE A 89 18.27 0.05 -8.66
C PHE A 89 17.91 -1.33 -8.06
N LEU A 90 18.78 -2.32 -8.29
CA LEU A 90 18.57 -3.71 -7.89
C LEU A 90 18.66 -3.89 -6.37
N GLU A 91 19.63 -3.27 -5.70
CA GLU A 91 19.75 -3.38 -4.24
C GLU A 91 18.54 -2.76 -3.53
N LYS A 92 18.04 -1.61 -4.00
CA LYS A 92 16.85 -0.98 -3.41
C LYS A 92 15.58 -1.80 -3.60
N ILE A 93 15.39 -2.42 -4.76
CA ILE A 93 14.22 -3.29 -4.99
C ILE A 93 14.31 -4.54 -4.10
N VAL A 94 15.46 -5.20 -4.07
CA VAL A 94 15.57 -6.48 -3.35
C VAL A 94 15.56 -6.27 -1.84
N TYR A 95 16.33 -5.31 -1.32
CA TYR A 95 16.43 -5.14 0.13
C TYR A 95 15.35 -4.22 0.71
N LEU A 96 15.03 -3.10 0.07
CA LEU A 96 14.07 -2.15 0.64
C LEU A 96 12.64 -2.56 0.31
N THR A 97 12.33 -2.80 -0.96
CA THR A 97 10.95 -3.05 -1.42
C THR A 97 10.41 -4.40 -0.95
N LEU A 98 11.20 -5.46 -0.94
CA LEU A 98 10.73 -6.76 -0.44
C LEU A 98 10.55 -6.75 1.08
N SER A 99 11.49 -6.18 1.85
CA SER A 99 11.36 -6.11 3.30
C SER A 99 10.17 -5.27 3.74
N THR A 100 9.93 -4.13 3.08
CA THR A 100 8.74 -3.29 3.35
C THR A 100 7.44 -3.98 2.97
N SER A 101 7.41 -4.71 1.84
CA SER A 101 6.23 -5.50 1.44
C SER A 101 5.90 -6.60 2.45
N LEU A 102 6.91 -7.36 2.90
CA LEU A 102 6.73 -8.39 3.93
C LEU A 102 6.26 -7.80 5.25
N TYR A 103 6.85 -6.68 5.68
CA TYR A 103 6.43 -5.97 6.88
C TYR A 103 4.95 -5.54 6.79
N ASN A 104 4.53 -4.96 5.67
CA ASN A 104 3.16 -4.54 5.44
C ASN A 104 2.18 -5.73 5.45
N MET A 105 2.54 -6.86 4.84
CA MET A 105 1.72 -8.07 4.88
C MET A 105 1.53 -8.59 6.30
N VAL A 106 2.61 -8.67 7.10
CA VAL A 106 2.54 -9.15 8.49
C VAL A 106 1.67 -8.22 9.34
N LEU A 107 1.81 -6.90 9.18
CA LEU A 107 0.96 -5.94 9.87
C LEU A 107 -0.52 -6.13 9.53
N VAL A 108 -0.85 -6.26 8.24
CA VAL A 108 -2.24 -6.46 7.80
C VAL A 108 -2.81 -7.77 8.33
N PHE A 109 -2.00 -8.84 8.34
CA PHE A 109 -2.39 -10.11 8.94
C PHE A 109 -2.74 -9.97 10.43
N LEU A 110 -1.91 -9.27 11.20
CA LEU A 110 -2.16 -9.02 12.63
C LEU A 110 -3.44 -8.20 12.85
N ILE A 111 -3.65 -7.14 12.06
CA ILE A 111 -4.86 -6.31 12.13
C ILE A 111 -6.11 -7.17 11.86
N PHE A 112 -6.05 -8.05 10.86
CA PHE A 112 -7.15 -8.95 10.55
C PHE A 112 -7.43 -9.95 11.69
N LEU A 113 -6.39 -10.52 12.29
CA LEU A 113 -6.52 -11.45 13.41
C LEU A 113 -7.23 -10.79 14.60
N VAL A 114 -6.82 -9.57 14.96
CA VAL A 114 -7.46 -8.79 16.03
C VAL A 114 -8.93 -8.51 15.69
N ARG A 115 -9.23 -8.14 14.45
CA ARG A 115 -10.61 -7.90 13.99
C ARG A 115 -11.48 -9.15 14.11
N GLU A 116 -10.94 -10.32 13.78
CA GLU A 116 -11.64 -11.60 13.86
C GLU A 116 -11.94 -12.01 15.31
N VAL A 117 -10.99 -11.80 16.22
CA VAL A 117 -11.20 -12.03 17.66
C VAL A 117 -12.33 -11.16 18.20
N HIS A 118 -12.30 -9.85 17.90
CA HIS A 118 -13.36 -8.93 18.33
C HIS A 118 -14.73 -9.25 17.71
N ARG A 119 -14.77 -9.75 16.47
CA ARG A 119 -16.01 -10.19 15.81
C ARG A 119 -16.64 -11.35 16.58
N LYS A 120 -15.85 -12.36 16.94
CA LYS A 120 -16.33 -13.51 17.73
C LYS A 120 -16.84 -13.07 19.09
N GLU A 121 -16.12 -12.21 19.80
CA GLU A 121 -16.56 -11.70 21.10
C GLU A 121 -17.90 -10.97 21.05
N ARG A 122 -18.19 -10.19 19.99
CA ARG A 122 -19.49 -9.54 19.84
C ARG A 122 -20.64 -10.51 19.58
N ILE A 123 -20.39 -11.62 18.89
CA ILE A 123 -21.42 -12.64 18.63
C ILE A 123 -21.76 -13.43 19.90
N TYR A 124 -20.76 -13.71 20.76
CA TYR A 124 -21.01 -14.41 22.03
C TYR A 124 -21.61 -13.53 23.14
N ARG A 125 -21.60 -12.20 22.99
CA ARG A 125 -22.21 -11.24 23.93
C ARG A 125 -23.59 -10.73 23.48
N ALA A 126 -24.07 -11.12 22.30
CA ALA A 126 -25.40 -10.80 21.77
C ALA A 126 -26.37 -11.97 21.99
#